data_AF-A0A7Y1V266-F1
#
_entry.id   AF-A0A7Y1V266-F1
#
_cell.length_a   1.000
_cell.length_b   1.000
_cell.length_c   1.000
_cell.angle_alpha   90.00
_cell.angle_beta   90.00
_cell.angle_gamma   90.00
#
_symmetry.space_group_name_H-M   'P 1'
#
loop_
_entity.id
_entity.type
_entity.pdbx_description
1 polymer ?
#
loop_
_entity_poly.entity_id
_entity_poly.type
_entity_poly.pdbx_seq_one_letter_code
_entity_poly.pdbx_strand_id
1 'polypeptide(L)'
;MLYVISGSIMVCGDVKVSGKHLILVQDDLTDIEVILTADSSFLFLAGLPIQEEVVQQGPFVMNTQSEILRAMRDYQMGKMGVLIEE
;
A
#
# COMPACT_ATOMS: atom_id res chain seq x y z
N MET A 1 -0.16 5.41 7.18
CA MET A 1 -1.16 4.34 7.02
C MET A 1 -0.90 3.22 8.01
N LEU A 2 -1.93 2.71 8.67
CA LEU A 2 -1.83 1.63 9.67
C LEU A 2 -2.80 0.50 9.29
N TYR A 3 -2.32 -0.73 9.12
CA TYR A 3 -3.15 -1.88 8.75
C TYR A 3 -3.11 -2.95 9.83
N VAL A 4 -4.27 -3.30 10.38
CA VAL A 4 -4.37 -4.34 11.42
C VAL A 4 -4.55 -5.69 10.75
N ILE A 5 -3.60 -6.61 10.91
CA ILE A 5 -3.68 -7.96 10.34
C ILE A 5 -4.59 -8.83 11.21
N SER A 6 -4.31 -8.86 12.51
CA SER A 6 -5.03 -9.69 13.49
C SER A 6 -5.06 -9.00 14.86
N GLY A 7 -5.99 -9.42 15.70
CA GLY A 7 -6.18 -8.86 17.04
C GLY A 7 -7.07 -7.61 17.06
N SER A 8 -6.84 -6.76 18.07
CA SER A 8 -7.62 -5.56 18.33
C SER A 8 -6.74 -4.48 18.94
N ILE A 9 -6.69 -3.32 18.32
CA ILE A 9 -5.93 -2.16 18.76
C ILE A 9 -6.86 -0.97 19.02
N MET A 10 -6.38 -0.02 19.80
CA MET A 10 -7.01 1.29 20.01
C MET A 10 -6.04 2.36 19.54
N VAL A 11 -6.50 3.27 18.69
CA VAL A 11 -5.68 4.33 18.08
C VAL A 11 -6.12 5.67 18.65
N CYS A 12 -5.16 6.48 19.08
CA CYS A 12 -5.35 7.80 19.69
C CYS A 12 -6.37 7.81 20.85
N GLY A 13 -6.48 6.71 21.61
CA GLY A 13 -7.40 6.60 22.76
C GLY A 13 -8.90 6.51 22.44
N ASP A 14 -9.30 6.84 21.21
CA ASP A 14 -10.72 6.99 20.86
C ASP A 14 -11.24 5.90 19.92
N VAL A 15 -10.37 5.36 19.05
CA VAL A 15 -10.81 4.49 17.94
C VAL A 15 -10.35 3.05 18.16
N LYS A 16 -11.27 2.16 18.55
CA LYS A 16 -11.00 0.72 18.63
C LYS A 16 -11.18 0.07 17.26
N VAL A 17 -10.16 -0.63 16.78
CA VAL A 17 -10.13 -1.28 15.46
C VAL A 17 -9.71 -2.74 15.59
N SER A 18 -10.52 -3.64 15.05
CA SER A 18 -10.22 -5.07 14.96
C SER A 18 -9.41 -5.41 13.70
N GLY A 19 -8.88 -6.63 13.62
CA GLY A 19 -8.14 -7.11 12.44
C GLY A 19 -8.85 -6.93 11.09
N LYS A 20 -8.07 -6.94 10.01
CA LYS A 20 -8.45 -6.72 8.60
C LYS A 20 -8.99 -5.34 8.28
N HIS A 21 -8.52 -4.32 8.99
CA HIS A 21 -8.91 -2.93 8.76
C HIS A 21 -7.71 -2.06 8.43
N LEU A 22 -7.93 -1.13 7.51
CA LEU A 22 -6.99 -0.09 7.14
C LEU A 22 -7.38 1.24 7.79
N ILE A 23 -6.42 1.88 8.44
CA ILE A 23 -6.57 3.18 9.07
C ILE A 23 -5.69 4.16 8.29
N LEU A 24 -6.34 5.16 7.70
CA LEU A 24 -5.66 6.30 7.09
C LEU A 24 -5.36 7.32 8.17
N VAL A 25 -4.08 7.60 8.33
CA VAL A 25 -3.57 8.61 9.26
C VAL A 25 -3.31 9.87 8.44
N GLN A 26 -3.73 11.02 8.95
CA GLN A 26 -3.52 12.30 8.28
C GLN A 26 -2.04 12.68 8.29
N ASP A 27 -1.61 13.39 7.24
CA ASP A 27 -0.19 13.69 6.97
C ASP A 27 0.40 14.75 7.93
N ASP A 28 -0.43 15.42 8.72
CA ASP A 28 -0.04 16.48 9.66
C ASP A 28 0.33 15.97 11.06
N LEU A 29 0.17 14.67 11.31
CA LEU A 29 0.48 14.05 12.59
C LEU A 29 1.96 13.65 12.68
N THR A 30 2.64 14.12 13.72
CA THR A 30 4.03 13.73 14.02
C THR A 30 4.12 12.41 14.75
N ASP A 31 3.11 12.09 15.56
CA ASP A 31 3.07 10.96 16.46
C ASP A 31 1.72 10.25 16.39
N ILE A 32 1.73 8.94 16.60
CA ILE A 32 0.53 8.09 16.62
C ILE A 32 0.61 7.22 17.86
N GLU A 33 -0.41 7.31 18.72
CA GLU A 33 -0.54 6.42 19.86
C GLU A 33 -1.34 5.17 19.47
N VAL A 34 -0.78 4.00 19.73
CA VAL A 34 -1.42 2.70 19.50
C VAL A 34 -1.37 1.87 20.77
N ILE A 35 -2.55 1.53 21.29
CA ILE A 35 -2.71 0.70 22.49
C ILE A 35 -3.22 -0.67 22.07
N LEU A 36 -2.53 -1.73 22.48
CA LEU A 36 -2.96 -3.10 22.25
C LEU A 36 -4.07 -3.48 23.23
N THR A 37 -5.24 -3.86 22.71
CA THR A 37 -6.36 -4.34 23.53
C THR A 37 -6.48 -5.87 23.57
N ALA A 38 -5.70 -6.54 22.72
CA ALA A 38 -5.54 -8.00 22.64
C ALA A 38 -4.19 -8.31 21.96
N ASP A 39 -3.78 -9.58 21.94
CA ASP A 39 -2.64 -10.02 21.11
C ASP A 39 -2.93 -9.69 19.63
N SER A 40 -2.07 -8.87 19.03
CA SER A 40 -2.35 -8.20 17.75
C SER A 40 -1.11 -8.09 16.89
N SER A 41 -1.31 -8.17 15.58
CA SER A 41 -0.29 -7.91 14.56
C SER A 41 -0.78 -6.83 13.61
N PHE A 42 0.07 -5.84 13.33
CA PHE A 42 -0.26 -4.72 12.46
C PHE A 42 0.97 -4.24 11.68
N LEU A 43 0.72 -3.54 10.58
CA LEU A 43 1.72 -2.91 9.74
C LEU A 43 1.54 -1.39 9.80
N PHE A 44 2.63 -0.68 10.09
CA PHE A 44 2.68 0.76 9.95
C PHE A 44 3.50 1.11 8.71
N LEU A 45 2.90 1.87 7.80
CA LEU A 45 3.48 2.28 6.52
C LEU A 45 3.40 3.80 6.41
N ALA A 46 4.56 4.44 6.29
CA ALA A 46 4.69 5.89 6.12
C ALA A 46 5.73 6.17 5.03
N GLY A 47 5.54 7.26 4.30
CA GLY A 47 6.44 7.68 3.23
C GLY A 47 6.06 9.06 2.73
N LEU A 48 7.03 9.76 2.16
CA LEU A 48 6.79 11.05 1.53
C LEU A 48 5.98 10.85 0.24
N PRO A 49 4.92 11.64 -0.01
CA PRO A 49 4.23 11.61 -1.29
C PRO A 49 5.20 11.88 -2.44
N ILE A 50 5.18 11.04 -3.47
CA ILE A 50 6.05 11.17 -4.66
C ILE A 50 5.64 12.40 -5.51
N GLN A 51 4.38 12.83 -5.42
CA GLN A 51 3.82 13.98 -6.16
C GLN A 51 3.88 13.85 -7.68
N GLU A 52 3.79 12.63 -8.20
CA GLU A 52 3.68 12.36 -9.62
C GLU A 52 2.29 11.81 -9.98
N GLU A 53 1.86 11.98 -11.23
CA GLU A 53 0.65 11.32 -11.69
C GLU A 53 0.79 9.80 -11.61
N VAL A 54 -0.31 9.14 -11.25
CA VAL A 54 -0.40 7.68 -11.16
C VAL A 54 -1.46 7.22 -12.14
N VAL A 55 -1.03 6.51 -13.19
CA VAL A 55 -1.90 5.87 -14.17
C VAL A 55 -1.72 4.37 -14.04
N GLN A 56 -2.80 3.65 -13.75
CA GLN A 56 -2.79 2.20 -13.56
C GLN A 56 -3.70 1.50 -14.56
N GLN A 57 -3.19 0.44 -15.20
CA GLN A 57 -4.00 -0.49 -15.99
C GLN A 57 -3.53 -1.92 -15.78
N GLY A 58 -4.37 -2.73 -15.13
CA GLY A 58 -4.03 -4.12 -14.79
C GLY A 58 -2.77 -4.19 -13.91
N PRO A 59 -1.73 -4.93 -14.32
CA PRO A 59 -0.50 -5.09 -13.55
C PRO A 59 0.51 -3.95 -13.72
N PHE A 60 0.23 -2.94 -14.56
CA PHE A 60 1.16 -1.85 -14.85
C PHE A 60 0.72 -0.55 -14.17
N VAL A 61 1.68 0.13 -13.55
CA VAL A 61 1.53 1.47 -12.95
C VAL A 61 2.64 2.35 -13.52
N MET A 62 2.29 3.44 -14.18
CA MET A 62 3.21 4.42 -14.79
C MET A 62 2.68 5.85 -14.53
N ASN A 63 3.37 6.87 -15.04
CA ASN A 63 2.95 8.26 -14.87
C ASN A 63 2.03 8.77 -15.99
N THR A 64 2.04 8.17 -17.18
CA THR A 64 1.21 8.59 -18.32
C THR A 64 0.54 7.44 -19.08
N GLN A 65 -0.56 7.71 -19.80
CA GLN A 65 -1.23 6.71 -20.64
C GLN A 65 -0.33 6.14 -21.74
N SER A 66 0.52 6.97 -22.35
CA SER A 66 1.46 6.53 -23.39
C SER A 66 2.47 5.50 -22.87
N GLU A 67 2.91 5.65 -21.62
CA GLU A 67 3.83 4.70 -20.98
C GLU A 67 3.16 3.37 -20.67
N ILE A 68 1.88 3.39 -20.25
CA ILE A 68 1.08 2.17 -20.08
C ILE A 68 0.97 1.42 -21.41
N LEU A 69 0.62 2.11 -22.50
CA LEU A 69 0.52 1.49 -23.84
C LEU A 69 1.86 0.90 -24.31
N ARG A 70 2.98 1.56 -23.99
CA ARG A 70 4.32 1.04 -24.26
C ARG A 70 4.60 -0.22 -23.43
N ALA A 71 4.35 -0.19 -22.12
CA ALA A 71 4.56 -1.32 -21.21
C ALA A 71 3.75 -2.56 -21.65
N MET A 72 2.49 -2.37 -22.04
CA MET A 72 1.65 -3.44 -22.58
C MET A 72 2.20 -4.03 -23.87
N ARG A 73 2.70 -3.19 -24.79
CA ARG A 73 3.35 -3.65 -26.03
C ARG A 73 4.61 -4.45 -25.73
N ASP A 74 5.47 -3.95 -24.85
CA ASP A 74 6.72 -4.64 -24.49
C ASP A 74 6.45 -5.99 -23.82
N TYR A 75 5.40 -6.08 -23.00
CA TYR A 75 4.91 -7.35 -22.47
C TYR A 75 4.45 -8.32 -23.56
N GLN A 76 3.61 -7.86 -24.48
CA GLN A 76 3.12 -8.67 -25.61
C GLN A 76 4.26 -9.13 -26.55
N MET A 77 5.33 -8.34 -26.65
CA MET A 77 6.53 -8.67 -27.42
C MET A 77 7.50 -9.61 -26.68
N GLY A 78 7.20 -10.02 -25.45
CA GLY A 78 8.07 -10.90 -24.67
C GLY A 78 9.33 -10.23 -24.13
N LYS A 79 9.34 -8.89 -24.00
CA LYS A 79 10.52 -8.13 -23.53
C LYS A 79 10.65 -8.06 -22.00
N MET A 80 9.74 -8.68 -21.25
CA MET A 80 9.72 -8.66 -19.78
C MET A 80 10.59 -9.74 -19.13
N GLY A 81 11.48 -10.37 -19.91
CA GLY A 81 12.25 -11.52 -19.48
C GLY A 81 11.43 -12.82 -19.51
N VAL A 82 12.11 -13.92 -19.22
CA VAL A 82 11.51 -15.26 -19.11
C VAL A 82 12.02 -15.91 -17.82
N LEU A 83 11.13 -16.60 -17.10
CA LEU A 83 11.52 -17.46 -16.00
C LEU A 83 11.73 -18.86 -16.57
N ILE A 84 12.97 -19.35 -16.51
CA ILE A 84 13.33 -20.72 -16.91
C ILE A 84 13.47 -21.51 -15.60
N GLU A 85 12.61 -22.50 -15.40
CA GLU A 85 12.71 -23.44 -14.27
C GLU A 85 13.45 -24.70 -14.76
N GLU A 86 14.45 -25.16 -14.00
CA GLU A 86 15.19 -26.41 -14.25
C GLU A 86 14.43 -27.64 -13.73
#